data_AF-A0AAP0CY79-F1
#
_entry.id   AF-A0AAP0CY79-F1
#
_cell.length_a   1.000
_cell.length_b   1.000
_cell.length_c   1.000
_cell.angle_alpha   90.00
_cell.angle_beta   90.00
_cell.angle_gamma   90.00
#
_symmetry.space_group_name_H-M   'P 1'
#
loop_
_entity.id
_entity.type
_entity.pdbx_description
1 polymer ?
#
loop_
_entity_poly.entity_id
_entity_poly.type
_entity_poly.pdbx_seq_one_letter_code
_entity_poly.pdbx_strand_id
1 'polypeptide(L)'
;MAEQVEVPKKFRELVESAERKFSKVRDAPAYGRAPNHYFPKVFKAYTKLWDYQQKNRSKLLESGLQRWEIGEIASRIGQLYFMQYMRSSEARFLLESYIFYEAILNRGYFEGSSFQALKDRGLRFKELRFYARFLLVSLILNRWEMVKLLVDRFQLLVNDSKAKFPDTTFKEWKVVMQEMVRFMKVDAAFSNTRPLRYCAMFDSHPNSLPYVARFHAKKVLKLRDALLMSYHRNEVKFAELTIDTFRMLQCLEWEPSGSFYQKQLTDSHENGTATDQSVTSGLIDINLVADMTDPSLPPNPKKAVLYRPSATHLLAVLAAICDELPPDSVMLIYIAASGDSGQTSVPQKQISGSVRTSVKLNTVYERSKCIPENIVNGKGGSSHPVESCVWLGPTRSGGSNNLYPGDLIPFTRRPAFFIIDSDNSRSFKIIHGAERGEPAALLLSPLRPTFKSQSSTDIAQSGSQFTLFLTSPLRACWQMLGLTVSGDEVNVIEEAESIVSAAYAEWEVILCTSTSLDLVWGQVLSEALLRRIILRFILCRCLLTYFRREDEKDEYLPLCLPQLPDSVSPGSDVVQSAVMRLAEHLKVSDCFWFDS
;
A
#
# COMPACT_ATOMS: atom_id res chain seq x y z
N MET A 1 -49.11 -21.01 11.38
CA MET A 1 -48.40 -21.95 10.48
C MET A 1 -47.92 -21.33 9.17
N ALA A 2 -48.73 -20.58 8.41
CA ALA A 2 -48.28 -19.99 7.13
C ALA A 2 -47.10 -19.00 7.29
N GLU A 3 -47.16 -18.11 8.30
CA GLU A 3 -46.07 -17.16 8.60
C GLU A 3 -44.75 -17.82 9.05
N GLN A 4 -44.82 -18.99 9.70
CA GLN A 4 -43.63 -19.72 10.19
C GLN A 4 -42.81 -20.32 9.05
N VAL A 5 -43.44 -20.67 7.92
CA VAL A 5 -42.77 -21.23 6.74
C VAL A 5 -42.32 -20.11 5.78
N GLU A 6 -43.02 -18.98 5.76
CA GLU A 6 -42.72 -17.86 4.86
C GLU A 6 -41.42 -17.13 5.26
N VAL A 7 -41.15 -16.97 6.56
CA VAL A 7 -39.98 -16.24 7.06
C VAL A 7 -38.65 -16.88 6.63
N PRO A 8 -38.42 -18.20 6.84
CA PRO A 8 -37.18 -18.85 6.39
C PRO A 8 -37.02 -18.89 4.88
N LYS A 9 -38.13 -19.03 4.13
CA LYS A 9 -38.11 -19.01 2.66
C LYS A 9 -37.67 -17.64 2.14
N LYS A 10 -38.29 -16.57 2.66
CA LYS A 10 -37.94 -15.19 2.31
C LYS A 10 -36.52 -14.83 2.71
N PHE A 11 -36.04 -15.32 3.85
CA PHE A 11 -34.63 -15.17 4.25
C PHE A 11 -33.68 -15.79 3.22
N ARG A 12 -33.92 -17.03 2.79
CA ARG A 12 -33.11 -17.69 1.75
C ARG A 12 -33.12 -16.94 0.42
N GLU A 13 -34.27 -16.45 -0.02
CA GLU A 13 -34.39 -15.63 -1.23
C GLU A 13 -33.58 -14.32 -1.13
N LEU A 14 -33.55 -13.68 0.05
CA LEU A 14 -32.74 -12.49 0.29
C LEU A 14 -31.24 -12.81 0.27
N VAL A 15 -30.82 -13.93 0.84
CA VAL A 15 -29.42 -14.41 0.79
C VAL A 15 -28.99 -14.62 -0.66
N GLU A 16 -29.73 -15.42 -1.44
CA GLU A 16 -29.41 -15.70 -2.84
C GLU A 16 -29.42 -14.43 -3.71
N SER A 17 -30.32 -13.49 -3.44
CA SER A 17 -30.37 -12.19 -4.12
C SER A 17 -29.14 -11.34 -3.82
N ALA A 18 -28.72 -11.30 -2.55
CA ALA A 18 -27.54 -10.56 -2.11
C ALA A 18 -26.25 -11.17 -2.70
N GLU A 19 -26.11 -12.49 -2.70
CA GLU A 19 -24.94 -13.20 -3.25
C GLU A 19 -24.81 -13.05 -4.77
N ARG A 20 -25.92 -13.14 -5.51
CA ARG A 20 -25.93 -12.89 -6.96
C ARG A 20 -25.46 -11.47 -7.29
N LYS A 21 -25.87 -10.49 -6.47
CA LYS A 21 -25.45 -9.09 -6.62
C LYS A 21 -23.98 -8.92 -6.24
N PHE A 22 -23.54 -9.55 -5.15
CA PHE A 22 -22.15 -9.53 -4.69
C PHE A 22 -21.19 -10.04 -5.76
N SER A 23 -21.53 -11.16 -6.42
CA SER A 23 -20.67 -11.79 -7.43
C SER A 23 -20.31 -10.86 -8.59
N LYS A 24 -21.22 -9.95 -8.98
CA LYS A 24 -20.97 -8.97 -10.04
C LYS A 24 -20.00 -7.86 -9.64
N VAL A 25 -19.86 -7.60 -8.34
CA VAL A 25 -18.99 -6.55 -7.80
C VAL A 25 -17.62 -7.10 -7.44
N ARG A 26 -17.56 -8.36 -7.01
CA ARG A 26 -16.31 -9.06 -6.69
C ARG A 26 -15.31 -9.02 -7.85
N ASP A 27 -15.79 -9.25 -9.07
CA ASP A 27 -14.95 -9.38 -10.26
C ASP A 27 -14.78 -8.04 -11.01
N ALA A 28 -15.37 -6.97 -10.49
CA ALA A 28 -15.29 -5.66 -11.11
C ALA A 28 -13.96 -4.96 -10.75
N PRO A 29 -13.27 -4.32 -11.72
CA PRO A 29 -12.05 -3.57 -11.46
C PRO A 29 -12.22 -2.58 -10.30
N ALA A 30 -11.13 -2.32 -9.57
CA ALA A 30 -11.10 -1.27 -8.55
C ALA A 30 -11.01 0.14 -9.17
N TYR A 31 -10.68 0.24 -10.46
CA TYR A 31 -10.51 1.48 -11.20
C TYR A 31 -11.63 1.71 -12.23
N GLY A 32 -11.91 2.98 -12.54
CA GLY A 32 -12.92 3.41 -13.51
C GLY A 32 -14.34 3.53 -12.94
N ARG A 33 -15.18 4.38 -13.57
CA ARG A 33 -16.57 4.66 -13.12
C ARG A 33 -17.56 3.48 -13.17
N ALA A 34 -17.39 2.53 -14.09
CA ALA A 34 -18.43 1.54 -14.42
C ALA A 34 -18.94 0.66 -13.23
N PRO A 35 -18.09 0.23 -12.27
CA PRO A 35 -18.53 -0.58 -11.12
C PRO A 35 -19.29 0.19 -10.03
N ASN A 36 -19.13 1.52 -9.95
CA ASN A 36 -19.55 2.30 -8.78
C ASN A 36 -21.08 2.40 -8.63
N HIS A 37 -21.85 2.33 -9.71
CA HIS A 37 -23.32 2.36 -9.64
C HIS A 37 -23.94 1.06 -9.10
N TYR A 38 -23.19 -0.04 -9.11
CA TYR A 38 -23.70 -1.34 -8.65
C TYR A 38 -23.47 -1.54 -7.14
N PHE A 39 -22.43 -0.93 -6.57
CA PHE A 39 -22.11 -1.00 -5.14
C PHE A 39 -23.27 -0.62 -4.21
N PRO A 40 -23.95 0.54 -4.40
CA PRO A 40 -25.09 0.91 -3.57
C PRO A 40 -26.22 -0.12 -3.62
N LYS A 41 -26.40 -0.79 -4.76
CA LYS A 41 -27.42 -1.85 -4.93
C LYS A 41 -27.06 -3.10 -4.14
N VAL A 42 -25.77 -3.44 -4.04
CA VAL A 42 -25.30 -4.58 -3.24
C VAL A 42 -25.36 -4.25 -1.75
N PHE A 43 -24.87 -3.08 -1.34
CA PHE A 43 -25.00 -2.60 0.04
C PHE A 43 -26.46 -2.62 0.50
N LYS A 44 -27.39 -2.03 -0.27
CA LYS A 44 -28.83 -2.05 0.04
C LYS A 44 -29.40 -3.47 0.18
N ALA A 45 -28.92 -4.42 -0.63
CA ALA A 45 -29.35 -5.81 -0.53
C ALA A 45 -28.88 -6.47 0.78
N TYR A 46 -27.62 -6.26 1.16
CA TYR A 46 -27.08 -6.76 2.43
C TYR A 46 -27.66 -6.04 3.65
N THR A 47 -27.89 -4.73 3.60
CA THR A 47 -28.57 -3.99 4.68
C THR A 47 -29.99 -4.53 4.89
N LYS A 48 -30.74 -4.78 3.80
CA LYS A 48 -32.08 -5.39 3.90
C LYS A 48 -32.02 -6.80 4.48
N LEU A 49 -31.05 -7.61 4.06
CA LEU A 49 -30.85 -8.96 4.59
C LEU A 49 -30.49 -8.93 6.08
N TRP A 50 -29.59 -8.03 6.47
CA TRP A 50 -29.14 -7.84 7.85
C TRP A 50 -30.29 -7.38 8.76
N ASP A 51 -31.09 -6.42 8.32
CA ASP A 51 -32.27 -5.95 9.07
C ASP A 51 -33.34 -7.05 9.19
N TYR A 52 -33.58 -7.80 8.10
CA TYR A 52 -34.54 -8.90 8.10
C TYR A 52 -34.17 -10.00 9.11
N GLN A 53 -32.89 -10.38 9.18
CA GLN A 53 -32.45 -11.41 10.13
C GLN A 53 -32.46 -10.94 11.59
N GLN A 54 -32.24 -9.66 11.87
CA GLN A 54 -32.37 -9.13 13.24
C GLN A 54 -33.82 -9.19 13.72
N LYS A 55 -34.75 -8.68 12.90
CA LYS A 55 -36.19 -8.60 13.23
C LYS A 55 -36.84 -9.98 13.39
N ASN A 56 -36.32 -11.00 12.70
CA ASN A 56 -36.91 -12.34 12.69
C ASN A 56 -36.01 -13.40 13.34
N ARG A 57 -35.05 -12.99 14.19
CA ARG A 57 -33.99 -13.86 14.73
C ARG A 57 -34.55 -15.14 15.38
N SER A 58 -35.53 -15.02 16.27
CA SER A 58 -36.10 -16.16 17.00
C SER A 58 -36.68 -17.21 16.07
N LYS A 59 -37.56 -16.79 15.15
CA LYS A 59 -38.19 -17.66 14.14
C LYS A 59 -37.16 -18.34 13.23
N LEU A 60 -36.09 -17.64 12.86
CA LEU A 60 -35.02 -18.20 12.03
C LEU A 60 -34.19 -19.25 12.79
N LEU A 61 -33.91 -19.03 14.08
CA LEU A 61 -33.21 -20.00 14.92
C LEU A 61 -34.06 -21.27 15.11
N GLU A 62 -35.36 -21.13 15.36
CA GLU A 62 -36.31 -22.27 15.40
C GLU A 62 -36.34 -23.06 14.09
N SER A 63 -36.09 -22.38 12.96
CA SER A 63 -36.04 -22.98 11.63
C SER A 63 -34.67 -23.57 11.26
N GLY A 64 -33.70 -23.57 12.18
CA GLY A 64 -32.39 -24.18 12.01
C GLY A 64 -31.27 -23.24 11.53
N LEU A 65 -31.48 -21.92 11.52
CA LEU A 65 -30.42 -20.95 11.19
C LEU A 65 -29.22 -21.13 12.13
N GLN A 66 -28.05 -21.32 11.55
CA GLN A 66 -26.81 -21.52 12.28
C GLN A 66 -26.09 -20.18 12.55
N ARG A 67 -25.33 -20.13 13.64
CA ARG A 67 -24.53 -18.94 14.01
C ARG A 67 -23.54 -18.52 12.92
N TRP A 68 -22.92 -19.49 12.26
CA TRP A 68 -21.94 -19.22 11.21
C TRP A 68 -22.55 -18.57 9.98
N GLU A 69 -23.83 -18.81 9.66
CA GLU A 69 -24.53 -18.17 8.53
C GLU A 69 -24.64 -16.66 8.75
N ILE A 70 -24.87 -16.25 10.00
CA ILE A 70 -24.92 -14.85 10.40
C ILE A 70 -23.52 -14.23 10.34
N GLY A 71 -22.51 -14.98 10.79
CA GLY A 71 -21.10 -14.61 10.66
C GLY A 71 -20.67 -14.43 9.19
N GLU A 72 -21.18 -15.26 8.28
CA GLU A 72 -20.90 -15.12 6.85
C GLU A 72 -21.54 -13.86 6.26
N ILE A 73 -22.79 -13.54 6.62
CA ILE A 73 -23.44 -12.29 6.19
C ILE A 73 -22.63 -11.08 6.70
N ALA A 74 -22.24 -11.09 7.97
CA ALA A 74 -21.41 -10.03 8.56
C ALA A 74 -20.05 -9.93 7.85
N SER A 75 -19.41 -11.07 7.54
CA SER A 75 -18.11 -11.11 6.84
C SER A 75 -18.23 -10.52 5.43
N ARG A 76 -19.35 -10.72 4.74
CA ARG A 76 -19.62 -10.12 3.43
C ARG A 76 -19.86 -8.62 3.51
N ILE A 77 -20.54 -8.14 4.54
CA ILE A 77 -20.72 -6.69 4.76
C ILE A 77 -19.36 -6.04 5.02
N GLY A 78 -18.53 -6.61 5.89
CA GLY A 78 -17.15 -6.16 6.09
C GLY A 78 -16.37 -6.15 4.77
N GLN A 79 -16.48 -7.21 3.97
CA GLN A 79 -15.84 -7.25 2.65
C GLN A 79 -16.30 -6.13 1.71
N LEU A 80 -17.59 -5.76 1.71
CA LEU A 80 -18.10 -4.65 0.89
C LEU A 80 -17.52 -3.31 1.32
N TYR A 81 -17.41 -3.07 2.63
CA TYR A 81 -16.76 -1.88 3.17
C TYR A 81 -15.29 -1.81 2.78
N PHE A 82 -14.55 -2.91 2.93
CA PHE A 82 -13.16 -2.98 2.49
C PHE A 82 -13.01 -2.71 0.98
N MET A 83 -13.90 -3.28 0.16
CA MET A 83 -13.87 -3.04 -1.29
C MET A 83 -14.20 -1.58 -1.65
N GLN A 84 -15.04 -0.89 -0.85
CA GLN A 84 -15.31 0.53 -1.02
C GLN A 84 -14.09 1.37 -0.60
N TYR A 85 -13.39 1.00 0.47
CA TYR A 85 -12.10 1.61 0.84
C TYR A 85 -11.09 1.50 -0.31
N MET A 86 -10.91 0.33 -0.91
CA MET A 86 -9.97 0.16 -2.04
C MET A 86 -10.27 1.03 -3.27
N ARG A 87 -11.48 1.60 -3.37
CA ARG A 87 -11.91 2.48 -4.47
C ARG A 87 -11.88 3.97 -4.13
N SER A 88 -12.12 4.29 -2.87
CA SER A 88 -12.26 5.68 -2.39
C SER A 88 -11.07 6.15 -1.57
N SER A 89 -10.30 5.22 -1.00
CA SER A 89 -9.25 5.44 -0.02
C SER A 89 -9.72 6.20 1.24
N GLU A 90 -11.02 6.18 1.52
CA GLU A 90 -11.60 6.80 2.70
C GLU A 90 -11.51 5.86 3.91
N ALA A 91 -10.79 6.29 4.95
CA ALA A 91 -10.48 5.48 6.14
C ALA A 91 -11.73 4.96 6.86
N ARG A 92 -12.84 5.71 6.87
CA ARG A 92 -14.12 5.30 7.47
C ARG A 92 -14.60 3.94 6.98
N PHE A 93 -14.45 3.63 5.69
CA PHE A 93 -14.88 2.33 5.16
C PHE A 93 -13.95 1.20 5.59
N LEU A 94 -12.66 1.48 5.77
CA LEU A 94 -11.73 0.49 6.30
C LEU A 94 -12.05 0.18 7.77
N LEU A 95 -12.36 1.21 8.56
CA LEU A 95 -12.77 1.08 9.95
C LEU A 95 -14.09 0.31 10.11
N GLU A 96 -15.09 0.61 9.29
CA GLU A 96 -16.35 -0.16 9.25
C GLU A 96 -16.07 -1.64 8.94
N SER A 97 -15.20 -1.93 7.98
CA SER A 97 -14.79 -3.33 7.72
C SER A 97 -14.16 -3.99 8.95
N TYR A 98 -13.33 -3.26 9.69
CA TYR A 98 -12.69 -3.76 10.91
C TYR A 98 -13.74 -4.06 11.98
N ILE A 99 -14.69 -3.15 12.23
CA ILE A 99 -15.77 -3.33 13.22
C ILE A 99 -16.57 -4.60 12.93
N PHE A 100 -16.93 -4.84 11.66
CA PHE A 100 -17.63 -6.06 11.29
C PHE A 100 -16.79 -7.32 11.58
N TYR A 101 -15.49 -7.32 11.28
CA TYR A 101 -14.63 -8.48 11.51
C TYR A 101 -14.32 -8.73 12.98
N GLU A 102 -14.05 -7.67 13.75
CA GLU A 102 -13.86 -7.75 15.19
C GLU A 102 -15.11 -8.26 15.90
N ALA A 103 -16.29 -7.76 15.50
CA ALA A 103 -17.56 -8.26 16.01
C ALA A 103 -17.80 -9.75 15.69
N ILE A 104 -17.29 -10.24 14.56
CA ILE A 104 -17.38 -11.67 14.22
C ILE A 104 -16.48 -12.51 15.12
N LEU A 105 -15.25 -12.03 15.37
CA LEU A 105 -14.30 -12.68 16.27
C LEU A 105 -14.84 -12.73 17.70
N ASN A 106 -15.27 -11.59 18.26
CA ASN A 106 -15.69 -11.47 19.66
C ASN A 106 -16.97 -12.24 19.97
N ARG A 107 -17.87 -12.38 18.98
CA ARG A 107 -19.12 -13.15 19.15
C ARG A 107 -18.96 -14.63 18.82
N GLY A 108 -17.77 -15.08 18.41
CA GLY A 108 -17.49 -16.47 18.09
C GLY A 108 -18.49 -17.05 17.08
N TYR A 109 -18.83 -16.35 15.98
CA TYR A 109 -19.86 -16.85 15.04
C TYR A 109 -19.47 -18.18 14.37
N PHE A 110 -18.17 -18.47 14.28
CA PHE A 110 -17.65 -19.74 13.77
C PHE A 110 -17.38 -20.77 14.88
N GLU A 111 -17.42 -20.36 16.15
CA GLU A 111 -17.23 -21.21 17.33
C GLU A 111 -18.53 -21.95 17.68
N GLY A 112 -18.43 -23.21 18.15
CA GLY A 112 -19.58 -23.99 18.60
C GLY A 112 -20.49 -24.54 17.49
N SER A 113 -20.02 -24.57 16.24
CA SER A 113 -20.71 -25.24 15.14
C SER A 113 -20.91 -26.73 15.47
N SER A 114 -22.11 -27.27 15.25
CA SER A 114 -22.45 -28.67 15.57
C SER A 114 -21.44 -29.67 14.95
N PHE A 115 -21.31 -30.87 15.53
CA PHE A 115 -20.38 -31.91 15.07
C PHE A 115 -20.51 -32.22 13.56
N GLN A 116 -21.70 -32.00 12.98
CA GLN A 116 -21.97 -32.13 11.55
C GLN A 116 -21.38 -30.98 10.72
N ALA A 117 -21.47 -29.73 11.21
CA ALA A 117 -20.90 -28.55 10.59
C ALA A 117 -19.36 -28.53 10.68
N LEU A 118 -18.78 -29.14 11.72
CA LEU A 118 -17.33 -29.33 11.85
C LEU A 118 -16.73 -30.27 10.79
N LYS A 119 -17.55 -31.12 10.16
CA LYS A 119 -17.18 -31.95 9.00
C LYS A 119 -17.44 -31.27 7.65
N ASP A 120 -18.06 -30.09 7.65
CA ASP A 120 -18.24 -29.32 6.42
C ASP A 120 -16.94 -28.61 6.04
N ARG A 121 -16.26 -29.16 5.04
CA ARG A 121 -15.07 -28.57 4.43
C ARG A 121 -15.34 -27.13 3.95
N GLY A 122 -16.54 -26.86 3.43
CA GLY A 122 -16.95 -25.54 2.94
C GLY A 122 -16.94 -24.48 4.04
N LEU A 123 -17.48 -24.82 5.22
CA LEU A 123 -17.49 -23.95 6.39
C LEU A 123 -16.07 -23.56 6.83
N ARG A 124 -15.12 -24.51 6.85
CA ARG A 124 -13.72 -24.21 7.18
C ARG A 124 -13.08 -23.22 6.22
N PHE A 125 -13.33 -23.36 4.92
CA PHE A 125 -12.85 -22.37 3.97
C PHE A 125 -13.52 -21.00 4.14
N LYS A 126 -14.76 -20.92 4.65
CA LYS A 126 -15.40 -19.63 4.97
C LYS A 126 -14.71 -18.96 6.17
N GLU A 127 -14.44 -19.72 7.22
CA GLU A 127 -13.72 -19.28 8.42
C GLU A 127 -12.29 -18.81 8.09
N LEU A 128 -11.53 -19.60 7.32
CA LEU A 128 -10.19 -19.23 6.87
C LEU A 128 -10.18 -17.94 6.02
N ARG A 129 -11.17 -17.77 5.13
CA ARG A 129 -11.32 -16.53 4.35
C ARG A 129 -11.66 -15.33 5.24
N PHE A 130 -12.46 -15.53 6.29
CA PHE A 130 -12.75 -14.47 7.26
C PHE A 130 -11.45 -13.99 7.94
N TYR A 131 -10.66 -14.90 8.52
CA TYR A 131 -9.40 -14.53 9.16
C TYR A 131 -8.41 -13.87 8.21
N ALA A 132 -8.27 -14.38 6.98
CA ALA A 132 -7.38 -13.79 5.99
C ALA A 132 -7.77 -12.35 5.62
N ARG A 133 -9.08 -12.06 5.51
CA ARG A 133 -9.56 -10.68 5.29
C ARG A 133 -9.37 -9.80 6.51
N PHE A 134 -9.59 -10.33 7.71
CA PHE A 134 -9.40 -9.57 8.93
C PHE A 134 -7.92 -9.21 9.12
N LEU A 135 -7.01 -10.15 8.89
CA LEU A 135 -5.57 -9.90 8.87
C LEU A 135 -5.19 -8.75 7.93
N LEU A 136 -5.74 -8.72 6.71
CA LEU A 136 -5.47 -7.66 5.74
C LEU A 136 -5.97 -6.29 6.21
N VAL A 137 -7.19 -6.23 6.76
CA VAL A 137 -7.77 -4.97 7.26
C VAL A 137 -7.01 -4.46 8.48
N SER A 138 -6.68 -5.33 9.43
CA SER A 138 -5.90 -4.97 10.62
C SER A 138 -4.49 -4.50 10.26
N LEU A 139 -3.87 -5.10 9.23
CA LEU A 139 -2.57 -4.68 8.71
C LEU A 139 -2.63 -3.25 8.15
N ILE A 140 -3.62 -2.95 7.29
CA ILE A 140 -3.74 -1.61 6.68
C ILE A 140 -4.14 -0.55 7.70
N LEU A 141 -4.89 -0.90 8.75
CA LEU A 141 -5.16 -0.03 9.89
C LEU A 141 -3.99 0.11 10.88
N ASN A 142 -2.85 -0.53 10.61
CA ASN A 142 -1.68 -0.49 11.48
C ASN A 142 -1.97 -1.01 12.92
N ARG A 143 -2.93 -1.94 13.08
CA ARG A 143 -3.31 -2.53 14.37
C ARG A 143 -2.52 -3.82 14.65
N TRP A 144 -1.23 -3.66 14.92
CA TRP A 144 -0.29 -4.79 15.03
C TRP A 144 -0.63 -5.79 16.16
N GLU A 145 -1.17 -5.34 17.29
CA GLU A 145 -1.59 -6.24 18.37
C GLU A 145 -2.71 -7.18 17.90
N MET A 146 -3.69 -6.65 17.17
CA MET A 146 -4.74 -7.47 16.55
C MET A 146 -4.15 -8.39 15.48
N VAL A 147 -3.18 -7.92 14.67
CA VAL A 147 -2.49 -8.77 13.68
C VAL A 147 -1.80 -9.96 14.36
N LYS A 148 -1.04 -9.75 15.46
CA LYS A 148 -0.39 -10.81 16.25
C LYS A 148 -1.42 -11.84 16.73
N LEU A 149 -2.49 -11.37 17.38
CA LEU A 149 -3.58 -12.23 17.86
C LEU A 149 -4.21 -13.06 16.74
N LEU A 150 -4.47 -12.44 15.59
CA LEU A 150 -5.09 -13.11 14.45
C LEU A 150 -4.16 -14.14 13.81
N VAL A 151 -2.86 -13.88 13.74
CA VAL A 151 -1.87 -14.84 13.22
C VAL A 151 -1.85 -16.10 14.06
N ASP A 152 -1.84 -15.97 15.38
CA ASP A 152 -1.83 -17.12 16.29
C ASP A 152 -3.11 -17.95 16.15
N ARG A 153 -4.28 -17.30 16.16
CA ARG A 153 -5.57 -17.98 15.95
C ARG A 153 -5.65 -18.63 14.57
N PHE A 154 -5.16 -17.96 13.53
CA PHE A 154 -5.16 -18.49 12.18
C PHE A 154 -4.25 -19.72 12.05
N GLN A 155 -3.08 -19.71 12.69
CA GLN A 155 -2.16 -20.84 12.73
C GLN A 155 -2.81 -22.06 13.40
N LEU A 156 -3.49 -21.86 14.53
CA LEU A 156 -4.25 -22.93 15.20
C LEU A 156 -5.35 -23.49 14.29
N LEU A 157 -6.11 -22.61 13.63
CA LEU A 157 -7.19 -23.01 12.73
C LEU A 157 -6.69 -23.82 11.52
N VAL A 158 -5.58 -23.42 10.91
CA VAL A 158 -4.98 -24.16 9.79
C VAL A 158 -4.51 -25.56 10.22
N ASN A 159 -3.94 -25.68 11.43
CA ASN A 159 -3.49 -26.97 11.95
C ASN A 159 -4.67 -27.89 12.31
N ASP A 160 -5.70 -27.36 12.98
CA ASP A 160 -6.94 -28.09 13.26
C ASP A 160 -7.64 -28.55 11.97
N SER A 161 -7.66 -27.69 10.94
CA SER A 161 -8.25 -28.03 9.63
C SER A 161 -7.49 -29.16 8.94
N LYS A 162 -6.16 -29.19 9.00
CA LYS A 162 -5.36 -30.31 8.46
C LYS A 162 -5.62 -31.61 9.21
N ALA A 163 -5.71 -31.56 10.54
CA ALA A 163 -5.99 -32.74 11.35
C ALA A 163 -7.37 -33.33 11.04
N LYS A 164 -8.39 -32.47 10.83
CA LYS A 164 -9.76 -32.88 10.54
C LYS A 164 -10.01 -33.29 9.09
N PHE A 165 -9.20 -32.80 8.13
CA PHE A 165 -9.34 -33.10 6.70
C PHE A 165 -8.00 -33.55 6.09
N PRO A 166 -7.51 -34.77 6.40
CA PRO A 166 -6.21 -35.27 5.94
C PRO A 166 -6.05 -35.29 4.41
N ASP A 167 -7.15 -35.52 3.68
CA ASP A 167 -7.17 -35.56 2.21
C ASP A 167 -7.03 -34.18 1.56
N THR A 168 -7.09 -33.09 2.35
CA THR A 168 -6.98 -31.71 1.87
C THR A 168 -5.65 -31.10 2.30
N THR A 169 -4.87 -30.57 1.36
CA THR A 169 -3.49 -30.16 1.65
C THR A 169 -3.33 -28.80 2.35
N PHE A 170 -4.36 -27.94 2.33
CA PHE A 170 -4.36 -26.55 2.87
C PHE A 170 -3.10 -25.72 2.57
N LYS A 171 -2.39 -26.00 1.46
CA LYS A 171 -1.10 -25.38 1.12
C LYS A 171 -1.21 -23.86 0.98
N GLU A 172 -2.26 -23.39 0.32
CA GLU A 172 -2.52 -21.96 0.10
C GLU A 172 -2.64 -21.19 1.43
N TRP A 173 -3.30 -21.77 2.42
CA TRP A 173 -3.46 -21.15 3.74
C TRP A 173 -2.17 -21.13 4.55
N LYS A 174 -1.32 -22.16 4.38
CA LYS A 174 0.04 -22.15 4.94
C LYS A 174 0.86 -21.02 4.30
N VAL A 175 0.70 -20.76 3.00
CA VAL A 175 1.36 -19.66 2.31
C VAL A 175 0.88 -18.31 2.86
N VAL A 176 -0.42 -18.09 3.02
CA VAL A 176 -0.98 -16.85 3.60
C VAL A 176 -0.37 -16.55 4.98
N MET A 177 -0.28 -17.56 5.83
CA MET A 177 0.32 -17.42 7.16
C MET A 177 1.82 -17.11 7.10
N GLN A 178 2.58 -17.82 6.25
CA GLN A 178 4.01 -17.57 6.07
C GLN A 178 4.30 -16.20 5.48
N GLU A 179 3.44 -15.72 4.57
CA GLU A 179 3.50 -14.36 4.03
C GLU A 179 3.35 -13.32 5.17
N MET A 180 2.33 -13.46 6.01
CA MET A 180 2.11 -12.53 7.13
C MET A 180 3.27 -12.54 8.14
N VAL A 181 3.77 -13.71 8.53
CA VAL A 181 4.90 -13.81 9.47
C VAL A 181 6.16 -13.14 8.91
N ARG A 182 6.44 -13.32 7.61
CA ARG A 182 7.55 -12.61 6.95
C ARG A 182 7.30 -11.11 6.89
N PHE A 183 6.08 -10.70 6.60
CA PHE A 183 5.69 -9.28 6.57
C PHE A 183 5.91 -8.61 7.93
N MET A 184 5.43 -9.23 9.01
CA MET A 184 5.65 -8.76 10.38
C MET A 184 7.13 -8.68 10.74
N LYS A 185 7.94 -9.67 10.34
CA LYS A 185 9.38 -9.67 10.63
C LYS A 185 10.09 -8.44 10.03
N VAL A 186 9.70 -8.02 8.83
CA VAL A 186 10.30 -6.86 8.16
C VAL A 186 9.91 -5.54 8.84
N ASP A 187 8.71 -5.43 9.41
CA ASP A 187 8.25 -4.20 10.08
C ASP A 187 8.54 -4.16 11.60
N ALA A 188 8.79 -5.32 12.22
CA ALA A 188 8.94 -5.49 13.67
C ALA A 188 10.04 -4.62 14.30
N ALA A 189 11.12 -4.32 13.58
CA ALA A 189 12.26 -3.56 14.08
C ALA A 189 11.90 -2.12 14.51
N PHE A 190 10.73 -1.62 14.09
CA PHE A 190 10.32 -0.23 14.33
C PHE A 190 8.85 -0.08 14.73
N SER A 191 8.22 -1.14 15.25
CA SER A 191 6.78 -1.14 15.59
C SER A 191 6.35 -0.10 16.63
N ASN A 192 7.28 0.52 17.36
CA ASN A 192 7.03 1.58 18.36
C ASN A 192 7.45 2.99 17.89
N THR A 193 7.69 3.20 16.59
CA THR A 193 8.15 4.49 16.05
C THR A 193 7.03 5.28 15.37
N ARG A 194 7.37 6.52 14.98
CA ARG A 194 6.54 7.45 14.19
C ARG A 194 5.69 6.73 13.12
N PRO A 195 4.39 7.05 13.01
CA PRO A 195 3.54 6.46 11.99
C PRO A 195 4.03 6.81 10.57
N LEU A 196 3.81 5.90 9.61
CA LEU A 196 4.09 6.16 8.20
C LEU A 196 3.13 7.19 7.59
N ARG A 197 1.90 7.25 8.13
CA ARG A 197 0.86 8.23 7.74
C ARG A 197 1.30 9.65 8.05
N TYR A 198 0.67 10.61 7.39
CA TYR A 198 0.93 12.03 7.63
C TYR A 198 0.31 12.45 8.95
N CYS A 199 1.15 12.79 9.92
CA CYS A 199 0.73 13.28 11.22
C CYS A 199 1.15 14.74 11.36
N ALA A 200 0.18 15.63 11.55
CA ALA A 200 0.46 17.06 11.63
C ALA A 200 1.48 17.41 12.73
N MET A 201 1.53 16.65 13.83
CA MET A 201 2.50 16.85 14.91
C MET A 201 3.95 16.64 14.48
N PHE A 202 4.20 15.75 13.53
CA PHE A 202 5.57 15.40 13.11
C PHE A 202 5.93 15.93 11.71
N ASP A 203 4.93 16.11 10.84
CA ASP A 203 5.10 16.45 9.42
C ASP A 203 4.70 17.89 9.07
N SER A 204 4.14 18.66 10.01
CA SER A 204 3.86 20.09 9.80
C SER A 204 4.99 20.94 10.35
N HIS A 205 5.40 21.94 9.59
CA HIS A 205 6.43 22.89 10.01
C HIS A 205 5.82 24.29 10.06
N PRO A 206 5.36 24.79 11.23
CA PRO A 206 4.62 26.06 11.32
C PRO A 206 5.33 27.27 10.70
N ASN A 207 6.68 27.27 10.75
CA ASN A 207 7.51 28.34 10.21
C ASN A 207 7.41 28.49 8.68
N SER A 208 7.00 27.44 7.95
CA SER A 208 6.88 27.47 6.50
C SER A 208 5.49 27.89 6.00
N LEU A 209 4.46 27.79 6.85
CA LEU A 209 3.06 27.97 6.45
C LEU A 209 2.77 29.30 5.71
N PRO A 210 3.31 30.46 6.15
CA PRO A 210 3.09 31.73 5.43
C PRO A 210 3.66 31.71 4.00
N TYR A 211 4.77 31.00 3.80
CA TYR A 211 5.43 30.90 2.50
C TYR A 211 4.77 29.88 1.59
N VAL A 212 4.27 28.76 2.13
CA VAL A 212 3.46 27.80 1.37
C VAL A 212 2.22 28.49 0.80
N ALA A 213 1.61 29.41 1.57
CA ALA A 213 0.43 30.13 1.13
C ALA A 213 0.64 30.99 -0.13
N ARG A 214 1.88 31.38 -0.44
CA ARG A 214 2.21 32.16 -1.66
C ARG A 214 1.88 31.39 -2.95
N PHE A 215 1.97 30.06 -2.91
CA PHE A 215 1.66 29.21 -4.04
C PHE A 215 0.15 29.12 -4.29
N HIS A 216 -0.68 29.51 -3.32
CA HIS A 216 -2.13 29.57 -3.52
C HIS A 216 -2.61 30.63 -4.53
N ALA A 217 -1.73 31.55 -4.94
CA ALA A 217 -2.05 32.56 -5.94
C ALA A 217 -1.98 32.05 -7.41
N LYS A 218 -1.38 30.88 -7.68
CA LYS A 218 -1.18 30.34 -9.03
C LYS A 218 -1.43 28.82 -9.03
N LYS A 219 -2.58 28.36 -9.55
CA LYS A 219 -2.99 26.95 -9.76
C LYS A 219 -2.43 25.96 -8.71
N VAL A 220 -3.17 25.81 -7.61
CA VAL A 220 -2.85 24.87 -6.51
C VAL A 220 -3.22 23.47 -6.94
N LEU A 221 -2.22 22.60 -7.14
CA LEU A 221 -2.49 21.20 -7.41
C LEU A 221 -2.80 20.46 -6.12
N LYS A 222 -3.88 19.67 -6.14
CA LYS A 222 -4.22 18.73 -5.07
C LYS A 222 -3.90 17.32 -5.53
N LEU A 223 -3.22 16.54 -4.69
CA LEU A 223 -3.02 15.12 -4.95
C LEU A 223 -4.37 14.42 -4.84
N ARG A 224 -4.90 13.92 -5.96
CA ARG A 224 -6.21 13.25 -6.01
C ARG A 224 -6.11 11.76 -6.23
N ASP A 225 -5.18 11.34 -7.06
CA ASP A 225 -5.03 9.96 -7.47
C ASP A 225 -3.57 9.53 -7.39
N ALA A 226 -3.32 8.29 -6.99
CA ALA A 226 -2.01 7.68 -6.92
C ALA A 226 -2.08 6.27 -7.50
N LEU A 227 -1.23 5.98 -8.49
CA LEU A 227 -0.98 4.61 -8.94
C LEU A 227 0.24 4.08 -8.20
N LEU A 228 0.07 2.96 -7.49
CA LEU A 228 1.12 2.32 -6.71
C LEU A 228 1.36 0.92 -7.24
N MET A 229 2.57 0.65 -7.70
CA MET A 229 2.96 -0.71 -8.05
C MET A 229 4.40 -0.97 -7.63
N SER A 230 4.62 -2.15 -7.07
CA SER A 230 5.95 -2.66 -6.78
C SER A 230 6.03 -4.13 -7.20
N TYR A 231 7.18 -4.48 -7.75
CA TYR A 231 7.55 -5.85 -7.97
C TYR A 231 9.07 -6.01 -8.00
N HIS A 232 9.62 -6.61 -6.94
CA HIS A 232 10.95 -7.18 -6.96
C HIS A 232 10.93 -8.70 -6.74
N ARG A 233 11.93 -9.39 -7.27
CA ARG A 233 12.05 -10.83 -7.08
C ARG A 233 12.29 -11.11 -5.59
N ASN A 234 11.44 -11.97 -5.01
CA ASN A 234 11.44 -12.32 -3.58
C ASN A 234 11.05 -11.20 -2.61
N GLU A 235 10.50 -10.09 -3.11
CA GLU A 235 9.94 -9.03 -2.26
C GLU A 235 8.88 -9.60 -1.30
N VAL A 236 8.96 -9.21 -0.03
CA VAL A 236 7.97 -9.60 0.98
C VAL A 236 6.63 -8.95 0.66
N LYS A 237 5.57 -9.75 0.78
CA LYS A 237 4.20 -9.31 0.55
C LYS A 237 3.24 -10.07 1.45
N PHE A 238 2.04 -9.52 1.58
CA PHE A 238 0.89 -10.22 2.09
C PHE A 238 -0.29 -10.02 1.13
N ALA A 239 -0.85 -11.12 0.64
CA ALA A 239 -1.85 -11.10 -0.44
C ALA A 239 -1.30 -10.41 -1.71
N GLU A 240 -1.85 -9.27 -2.10
CA GLU A 240 -1.41 -8.46 -3.26
C GLU A 240 -0.66 -7.19 -2.85
N LEU A 241 -0.42 -6.99 -1.55
CA LEU A 241 0.27 -5.81 -1.02
C LEU A 241 1.71 -6.18 -0.69
N THR A 242 2.65 -5.63 -1.44
CA THR A 242 4.08 -5.75 -1.14
C THR A 242 4.47 -4.80 0.00
N ILE A 243 5.65 -5.00 0.60
CA ILE A 243 6.12 -4.11 1.65
C ILE A 243 6.26 -2.66 1.17
N ASP A 244 6.73 -2.45 -0.06
CA ASP A 244 6.95 -1.12 -0.60
C ASP A 244 5.64 -0.43 -0.99
N THR A 245 4.70 -1.16 -1.60
CA THR A 245 3.35 -0.64 -1.85
C THR A 245 2.60 -0.38 -0.55
N PHE A 246 2.77 -1.18 0.50
CA PHE A 246 2.23 -0.90 1.83
C PHE A 246 2.80 0.40 2.40
N ARG A 247 4.13 0.57 2.39
CA ARG A 247 4.78 1.77 2.90
C ARG A 247 4.32 3.02 2.16
N MET A 248 4.26 2.98 0.83
CA MET A 248 3.80 4.10 0.03
C MET A 248 2.29 4.35 0.23
N LEU A 249 1.48 3.29 0.36
CA LEU A 249 0.06 3.41 0.68
C LEU A 249 -0.16 4.14 2.01
N GLN A 250 0.55 3.75 3.07
CA GLN A 250 0.47 4.42 4.37
C GLN A 250 1.03 5.85 4.29
N CYS A 251 2.12 6.08 3.57
CA CYS A 251 2.72 7.39 3.37
C CYS A 251 1.78 8.40 2.67
N LEU A 252 0.73 7.93 2.01
CA LEU A 252 -0.23 8.77 1.31
C LEU A 252 -1.58 8.86 2.05
N GLU A 253 -1.64 8.48 3.33
CA GLU A 253 -2.82 8.64 4.17
C GLU A 253 -2.56 9.62 5.30
N TRP A 254 -3.61 10.31 5.73
CA TRP A 254 -3.60 11.16 6.91
C TRP A 254 -3.78 10.32 8.17
N GLU A 255 -2.95 10.56 9.17
CA GLU A 255 -3.16 10.05 10.52
C GLU A 255 -4.24 10.94 11.16
N PRO A 256 -5.37 10.38 11.65
CA PRO A 256 -6.32 11.11 12.48
C PRO A 256 -5.57 11.82 13.60
N SER A 257 -5.83 13.12 13.80
CA SER A 257 -5.16 13.91 14.82
C SER A 257 -5.39 13.26 16.18
N GLY A 258 -4.37 12.56 16.67
CA GLY A 258 -4.52 11.58 17.72
C GLY A 258 -4.88 12.19 19.08
N SER A 259 -5.90 11.60 19.71
CA SER A 259 -5.79 11.19 21.11
C SER A 259 -4.80 10.02 21.29
N PHE A 260 -4.31 9.40 20.22
CA PHE A 260 -3.42 8.23 20.24
C PHE A 260 -1.99 8.48 20.78
N TYR A 261 -1.54 9.73 20.85
CA TYR A 261 -0.24 10.10 21.46
C TYR A 261 -0.39 10.85 22.79
N GLN A 262 -1.60 10.96 23.33
CA GLN A 262 -1.74 11.35 24.73
C GLN A 262 -1.25 10.16 25.55
N LYS A 263 0.04 10.22 25.92
CA LYS A 263 0.74 9.44 26.94
C LYS A 263 -0.29 8.78 27.86
N GLN A 264 -0.33 7.43 27.89
CA GLN A 264 -1.22 6.67 28.79
C GLN A 264 -1.12 7.24 30.21
N LEU A 265 -2.01 8.18 30.53
CA LEU A 265 -2.29 8.62 31.88
C LEU A 265 -3.33 7.64 32.37
N THR A 266 -2.85 6.71 33.18
CA THR A 266 -3.66 5.81 33.98
C THR A 266 -4.57 6.64 34.86
N ASP A 267 -5.81 6.88 34.43
CA ASP A 267 -6.85 7.36 35.33
C ASP A 267 -7.93 6.28 35.48
N SER A 268 -7.83 5.61 36.62
CA SER A 268 -8.92 4.94 37.32
C SER A 268 -10.06 5.93 37.58
N HIS A 269 -11.31 5.59 37.25
CA HIS A 269 -12.43 5.58 38.21
C HIS A 269 -13.78 5.17 37.58
N GLU A 270 -14.63 4.69 38.46
CA GLU A 270 -15.87 3.94 38.28
C GLU A 270 -17.11 4.80 37.99
N ASN A 271 -18.15 4.11 37.48
CA ASN A 271 -19.59 4.36 37.59
C ASN A 271 -20.22 5.64 36.98
N GLY A 272 -21.07 5.42 35.97
CA GLY A 272 -22.09 6.37 35.53
C GLY A 272 -23.06 5.73 34.53
N THR A 273 -24.34 5.68 34.89
CA THR A 273 -25.47 5.05 34.17
C THR A 273 -25.69 5.59 32.75
N ALA A 274 -25.61 4.72 31.74
CA ALA A 274 -25.87 5.06 30.34
C ALA A 274 -27.33 4.76 29.95
N THR A 275 -27.99 5.78 29.38
CA THR A 275 -29.33 5.69 28.80
C THR A 275 -29.24 5.12 27.38
N ASP A 276 -30.02 4.09 27.11
CA ASP A 276 -30.08 3.35 25.84
C ASP A 276 -30.56 4.20 24.67
N GLN A 277 -29.71 4.39 23.65
CA GLN A 277 -30.08 4.53 22.22
C GLN A 277 -28.85 4.63 21.30
N SER A 278 -28.23 3.49 20.95
CA SER A 278 -27.50 3.30 19.68
C SER A 278 -27.43 1.81 19.32
N VAL A 279 -28.10 1.44 18.23
CA VAL A 279 -28.59 0.08 17.92
C VAL A 279 -27.57 -0.78 17.13
N THR A 280 -26.30 -0.41 17.11
CA THR A 280 -25.24 -1.31 16.61
C THR A 280 -23.99 -1.17 17.46
N SER A 281 -23.72 -2.22 18.25
CA SER A 281 -22.51 -2.44 19.07
C SER A 281 -22.55 -1.84 20.48
N GLY A 282 -22.88 -2.68 21.47
CA GLY A 282 -22.51 -2.45 22.88
C GLY A 282 -21.04 -2.74 23.16
N LEU A 283 -20.15 -2.47 22.21
CA LEU A 283 -18.72 -2.77 22.24
C LEU A 283 -17.94 -1.83 21.30
N ILE A 284 -18.42 -0.61 21.09
CA ILE A 284 -17.64 0.41 20.40
C ILE A 284 -16.62 0.93 21.41
N ASP A 285 -15.36 0.57 21.23
CA ASP A 285 -14.27 1.23 21.94
C ASP A 285 -14.33 2.73 21.60
N ILE A 286 -14.30 3.59 22.61
CA ILE A 286 -14.41 5.06 22.48
C ILE A 286 -13.33 5.59 21.51
N ASN A 287 -12.20 4.88 21.40
CA ASN A 287 -11.13 5.17 20.44
C ASN A 287 -11.53 4.94 18.97
N LEU A 288 -12.42 3.97 18.67
CA LEU A 288 -12.90 3.75 17.29
C LEU A 288 -13.85 4.87 16.82
N VAL A 289 -14.56 5.56 17.72
CA VAL A 289 -15.41 6.70 17.33
C VAL A 289 -14.57 7.92 17.00
N ALA A 290 -13.45 8.14 17.71
CA ALA A 290 -12.49 9.19 17.36
C ALA A 290 -11.82 8.93 15.99
N ASP A 291 -11.62 7.65 15.63
CA ASP A 291 -11.10 7.24 14.32
C ASP A 291 -12.10 7.39 13.16
N MET A 292 -13.40 7.63 13.43
CA MET A 292 -14.47 7.57 12.42
C MET A 292 -14.37 8.63 11.31
N THR A 293 -13.63 9.72 11.53
CA THR A 293 -13.06 10.67 10.55
C THR A 293 -12.85 11.98 11.29
N ASP A 294 -11.61 12.45 11.39
CA ASP A 294 -11.34 13.82 11.81
C ASP A 294 -11.80 14.75 10.65
N PRO A 295 -12.90 15.52 10.82
CA PRO A 295 -13.44 16.37 9.76
C PRO A 295 -12.50 17.53 9.41
N SER A 296 -11.48 17.79 10.23
CA SER A 296 -10.46 18.79 9.94
C SER A 296 -9.42 18.32 8.94
N LEU A 297 -9.32 17.00 8.71
CA LEU A 297 -8.34 16.44 7.79
C LEU A 297 -8.80 16.52 6.32
N PRO A 298 -7.87 16.80 5.39
CA PRO A 298 -8.16 16.70 3.97
C PRO A 298 -8.53 15.26 3.55
N PRO A 299 -9.26 15.07 2.45
CA PRO A 299 -9.51 13.74 1.92
C PRO A 299 -8.20 13.07 1.48
N ASN A 300 -8.08 11.76 1.72
CA ASN A 300 -6.99 10.95 1.17
C ASN A 300 -7.05 10.93 -0.37
N PRO A 301 -5.91 10.90 -1.07
CA PRO A 301 -5.91 10.61 -2.49
C PRO A 301 -6.33 9.15 -2.73
N LYS A 302 -7.08 8.92 -3.81
CA LYS A 302 -7.48 7.59 -4.25
C LYS A 302 -6.26 6.80 -4.70
N LYS A 303 -6.16 5.53 -4.31
CA LYS A 303 -4.96 4.71 -4.58
C LYS A 303 -5.33 3.50 -5.42
N ALA A 304 -4.76 3.40 -6.62
CA ALA A 304 -4.81 2.22 -7.45
C ALA A 304 -3.56 1.36 -7.19
N VAL A 305 -3.70 0.34 -6.34
CA VAL A 305 -2.61 -0.60 -6.03
C VAL A 305 -2.64 -1.75 -7.03
N LEU A 306 -1.55 -1.95 -7.78
CA LEU A 306 -1.43 -2.99 -8.78
C LEU A 306 -0.31 -3.97 -8.42
N TYR A 307 -0.64 -5.26 -8.37
CA TYR A 307 0.33 -6.33 -8.18
C TYR A 307 0.53 -7.12 -9.46
N ARG A 308 1.76 -7.12 -10.00
CA ARG A 308 2.13 -7.78 -11.26
C ARG A 308 1.18 -7.49 -12.43
N PRO A 309 0.90 -6.20 -12.75
CA PRO A 309 0.10 -5.88 -13.94
C PRO A 309 0.88 -6.20 -15.22
N SER A 310 0.17 -6.49 -16.32
CA SER A 310 0.77 -6.35 -17.65
C SER A 310 0.97 -4.88 -17.96
N ALA A 311 1.87 -4.55 -18.90
CA ALA A 311 2.06 -3.17 -19.35
C ALA A 311 0.72 -2.58 -19.82
N THR A 312 -0.03 -3.32 -20.64
CA THR A 312 -1.37 -2.91 -21.10
C THR A 312 -2.38 -2.66 -19.97
N HIS A 313 -2.34 -3.46 -18.90
CA HIS A 313 -3.21 -3.26 -17.75
C HIS A 313 -2.84 -1.98 -17.00
N LEU A 314 -1.55 -1.76 -16.75
CA LEU A 314 -1.06 -0.54 -16.11
C LEU A 314 -1.44 0.71 -16.92
N LEU A 315 -1.25 0.67 -18.25
CA LEU A 315 -1.60 1.79 -19.13
C LEU A 315 -3.11 2.05 -19.17
N ALA A 316 -3.95 1.00 -19.13
CA ALA A 316 -5.39 1.17 -19.06
C ALA A 316 -5.84 1.84 -17.74
N VAL A 317 -5.21 1.50 -16.62
CA VAL A 317 -5.47 2.15 -15.32
C VAL A 317 -5.02 3.61 -15.35
N LEU A 318 -3.82 3.90 -15.86
CA LEU A 318 -3.33 5.27 -16.01
C LEU A 318 -4.24 6.11 -16.92
N ALA A 319 -4.74 5.54 -18.01
CA ALA A 319 -5.66 6.21 -18.92
C ALA A 319 -6.97 6.57 -18.20
N ALA A 320 -7.53 5.62 -17.43
CA ALA A 320 -8.73 5.86 -16.63
C ALA A 320 -8.51 6.96 -15.58
N ILE A 321 -7.38 6.95 -14.89
CA ILE A 321 -7.02 8.01 -13.92
C ILE A 321 -6.90 9.37 -14.64
N CYS A 322 -6.16 9.45 -15.75
CA CYS A 322 -5.95 10.70 -16.48
C CYS A 322 -7.24 11.32 -17.04
N ASP A 323 -8.17 10.48 -17.50
CA ASP A 323 -9.48 10.91 -18.00
C ASP A 323 -10.37 11.46 -16.87
N GLU A 324 -10.28 10.86 -15.68
CA GLU A 324 -11.08 11.24 -14.50
C GLU A 324 -10.44 12.34 -13.63
N LEU A 325 -9.15 12.66 -13.85
CA LEU A 325 -8.40 13.61 -13.02
C LEU A 325 -8.92 15.05 -13.22
N PRO A 326 -9.30 15.77 -12.13
CA PRO A 326 -9.72 17.16 -12.22
C PRO A 326 -8.59 18.10 -12.71
N PRO A 327 -8.92 19.27 -13.31
CA PRO A 327 -7.91 20.22 -13.82
C PRO A 327 -6.93 20.76 -12.76
N ASP A 328 -7.37 20.90 -11.52
CA ASP A 328 -6.57 21.42 -10.39
C ASP A 328 -5.96 20.28 -9.56
N SER A 329 -5.59 19.19 -10.22
CA SER A 329 -5.13 17.98 -9.54
C SER A 329 -3.87 17.41 -10.19
N VAL A 330 -3.05 16.83 -9.33
CA VAL A 330 -1.86 16.08 -9.71
C VAL A 330 -2.11 14.62 -9.38
N MET A 331 -1.60 13.74 -10.24
CA MET A 331 -1.54 12.32 -9.94
C MET A 331 -0.11 11.90 -9.62
N LEU A 332 0.03 10.98 -8.66
CA LEU A 332 1.30 10.35 -8.32
C LEU A 332 1.41 9.00 -9.03
N ILE A 333 2.52 8.74 -9.70
CA ILE A 333 2.81 7.45 -10.34
C ILE A 333 4.06 6.89 -9.69
N TYR A 334 3.88 5.87 -8.86
CA TYR A 334 4.94 5.16 -8.18
C TYR A 334 5.12 3.76 -8.80
N ILE A 335 6.31 3.52 -9.35
CA ILE A 335 6.70 2.26 -10.00
C ILE A 335 8.02 1.82 -9.38
N ALA A 336 7.97 0.73 -8.61
CA ALA A 336 9.16 0.05 -8.10
C ALA A 336 9.34 -1.30 -8.77
N ALA A 337 10.36 -1.46 -9.60
CA ALA A 337 10.63 -2.74 -10.24
C ALA A 337 12.04 -2.80 -10.85
N SER A 338 12.54 -4.02 -11.01
CA SER A 338 13.84 -4.26 -11.65
C SER A 338 13.76 -4.04 -13.17
N GLY A 339 14.84 -3.52 -13.74
CA GLY A 339 15.04 -3.43 -15.18
C GLY A 339 15.11 -4.82 -15.82
N ASP A 340 14.64 -4.93 -17.06
CA ASP A 340 14.84 -6.15 -17.84
C ASP A 340 16.25 -6.13 -18.44
N SER A 341 17.17 -6.89 -17.87
CA SER A 341 18.54 -7.00 -18.37
C SER A 341 18.68 -7.94 -19.58
N GLY A 342 17.57 -8.46 -20.14
CA GLY A 342 17.59 -9.41 -21.26
C GLY A 342 18.25 -10.76 -20.92
N GLN A 343 18.70 -10.96 -19.68
CA GLN A 343 19.30 -12.19 -19.20
C GLN A 343 18.54 -12.75 -18.01
N THR A 344 17.45 -13.47 -18.28
CA THR A 344 17.10 -14.68 -17.49
C THR A 344 16.23 -15.62 -18.31
N SER A 345 16.80 -16.22 -19.35
CA SER A 345 16.35 -17.54 -19.79
C SER A 345 16.87 -18.59 -18.80
N VAL A 346 16.15 -18.80 -17.70
CA VAL A 346 16.31 -20.03 -16.91
C VAL A 346 15.16 -20.95 -17.31
N PRO A 347 15.43 -22.19 -17.76
CA PRO A 347 14.39 -23.07 -18.26
C PRO A 347 13.40 -23.40 -17.14
N GLN A 348 12.13 -23.10 -17.39
CA GLN A 348 11.01 -23.50 -16.54
C GLN A 348 10.93 -25.03 -16.52
N LYS A 349 11.53 -25.66 -15.49
CA LYS A 349 11.27 -27.08 -15.19
C LYS A 349 9.78 -27.23 -14.89
N GLN A 350 9.06 -27.83 -15.83
CA GLN A 350 7.68 -28.25 -15.66
C GLN A 350 7.60 -29.22 -14.48
N ILE A 351 6.97 -28.79 -13.38
CA ILE A 351 6.42 -29.74 -12.41
C ILE A 351 5.01 -30.06 -12.93
N SER A 352 4.92 -31.16 -13.67
CA SER A 352 3.66 -31.80 -14.02
C SER A 352 3.01 -32.32 -12.73
N GLY A 353 1.83 -31.81 -12.41
CA GLY A 353 1.02 -32.21 -11.26
C GLY A 353 -0.44 -31.88 -11.54
N SER A 354 -1.05 -32.66 -12.42
CA SER A 354 -2.45 -32.58 -12.82
C SER A 354 -3.40 -32.78 -11.63
N VAL A 355 -4.31 -31.83 -11.40
CA VAL A 355 -5.67 -32.12 -10.90
C VAL A 355 -6.66 -31.41 -11.82
N ARG A 356 -7.42 -32.22 -12.56
CA ARG A 356 -8.50 -31.82 -13.45
C ARG A 356 -9.74 -31.48 -12.63
N THR A 357 -10.40 -30.36 -12.95
CA THR A 357 -11.85 -30.33 -13.16
C THR A 357 -12.16 -29.41 -14.32
N SER A 358 -13.05 -29.90 -15.17
CA SER A 358 -13.32 -29.52 -16.54
C SER A 358 -14.27 -28.33 -16.68
N VAL A 359 -13.95 -27.41 -17.59
CA VAL A 359 -14.93 -26.91 -18.57
C VAL A 359 -14.21 -26.84 -19.92
N LYS A 360 -14.64 -27.69 -20.86
CA LYS A 360 -14.20 -27.68 -22.25
C LYS A 360 -14.88 -26.50 -22.96
N LEU A 361 -14.10 -25.64 -23.58
CA LEU A 361 -14.49 -25.02 -24.85
C LEU A 361 -13.38 -25.31 -25.86
N ASN A 362 -13.71 -26.12 -26.85
CA ASN A 362 -12.83 -26.45 -27.97
C ASN A 362 -12.75 -25.23 -28.89
N THR A 363 -11.54 -24.71 -29.12
CA THR A 363 -11.20 -24.17 -30.44
C THR A 363 -9.72 -24.44 -30.71
N VAL A 364 -9.51 -24.94 -31.92
CA VAL A 364 -8.33 -25.55 -32.53
C VAL A 364 -7.02 -24.80 -32.25
N TYR A 365 -5.99 -25.56 -31.83
CA TYR A 365 -4.59 -25.15 -31.87
C TYR A 365 -4.12 -25.11 -33.34
N GLU A 366 -3.74 -23.93 -33.82
CA GLU A 366 -2.67 -23.82 -34.81
C GLU A 366 -1.48 -23.13 -34.14
N ARG A 367 -0.43 -23.91 -33.94
CA ARG A 367 0.82 -23.50 -33.32
C ARG A 367 1.70 -22.83 -34.37
N SER A 368 1.45 -21.58 -34.66
CA SER A 368 2.38 -20.75 -35.43
C SER A 368 3.37 -20.12 -34.46
N LYS A 369 4.60 -20.62 -34.47
CA LYS A 369 5.76 -19.91 -33.91
C LYS A 369 5.89 -18.59 -34.69
N CYS A 370 5.35 -17.48 -34.17
CA CYS A 370 5.76 -16.16 -34.64
C CYS A 370 7.15 -15.86 -34.05
N ILE A 371 8.17 -16.34 -34.75
CA ILE A 371 9.45 -15.64 -34.83
C ILE A 371 9.13 -14.29 -35.50
N PRO A 372 9.49 -13.13 -34.93
CA PRO A 372 9.56 -11.92 -35.73
C PRO A 372 10.71 -12.13 -36.71
N GLU A 373 10.38 -12.48 -37.96
CA GLU A 373 11.33 -12.41 -39.06
C GLU A 373 11.70 -10.94 -39.26
N ASN A 374 12.78 -10.51 -38.61
CA ASN A 374 13.51 -9.33 -39.04
C ASN A 374 14.16 -9.67 -40.38
N ILE A 375 13.50 -9.27 -41.47
CA ILE A 375 14.17 -9.13 -42.77
C ILE A 375 15.14 -7.95 -42.62
N VAL A 376 16.40 -8.25 -42.31
CA VAL A 376 17.52 -7.34 -42.60
C VAL A 376 18.50 -8.08 -43.48
N ASN A 377 18.39 -7.79 -44.77
CA ASN A 377 19.46 -8.01 -45.73
C ASN A 377 20.70 -7.21 -45.28
N GLY A 378 21.82 -7.91 -45.10
CA GLY A 378 23.16 -7.50 -45.51
C GLY A 378 23.71 -6.15 -45.05
N LYS A 379 24.70 -6.24 -44.14
CA LYS A 379 25.86 -5.34 -43.97
C LYS A 379 25.58 -3.91 -43.49
N GLY A 380 25.97 -3.66 -42.24
CA GLY A 380 26.26 -2.32 -41.73
C GLY A 380 26.15 -2.29 -40.21
N GLY A 381 27.27 -2.10 -39.52
CA GLY A 381 27.30 -2.00 -38.06
C GLY A 381 26.42 -0.85 -37.56
N SER A 382 25.48 -1.19 -36.68
CA SER A 382 24.70 -0.25 -35.87
C SER A 382 24.27 -1.02 -34.62
N SER A 383 25.00 -0.81 -33.53
CA SER A 383 24.61 -1.23 -32.19
C SER A 383 23.36 -0.43 -31.78
N HIS A 384 22.17 -0.94 -32.09
CA HIS A 384 20.94 -0.44 -31.48
C HIS A 384 21.02 -0.72 -29.97
N PRO A 385 20.88 0.29 -29.09
CA PRO A 385 20.80 0.05 -27.65
C PRO A 385 19.57 -0.82 -27.38
N VAL A 386 19.73 -1.89 -26.60
CA VAL A 386 18.58 -2.60 -26.02
C VAL A 386 17.70 -1.56 -25.36
N GLU A 387 16.46 -1.41 -25.83
CA GLU A 387 15.54 -0.42 -25.26
C GLU A 387 15.35 -0.72 -23.77
N SER A 388 15.87 0.21 -22.98
CA SER A 388 15.90 0.15 -21.54
C SER A 388 14.46 0.25 -20.99
N CYS A 389 14.03 -0.79 -20.27
CA CYS A 389 12.66 -0.92 -19.76
C CYS A 389 12.63 -1.48 -18.32
N VAL A 390 11.46 -1.42 -17.69
CA VAL A 390 11.20 -1.96 -16.36
C VAL A 390 10.29 -3.18 -16.46
N TRP A 391 10.66 -4.27 -15.77
CA TRP A 391 9.89 -5.51 -15.78
C TRP A 391 8.85 -5.54 -14.66
N LEU A 392 7.57 -5.46 -15.00
CA LEU A 392 6.44 -5.41 -14.08
C LEU A 392 6.12 -6.78 -13.43
N GLY A 393 6.93 -7.80 -13.71
CA GLY A 393 6.82 -9.15 -13.17
C GLY A 393 6.05 -10.14 -14.04
N PRO A 394 5.96 -11.41 -13.62
CA PRO A 394 5.33 -12.45 -14.41
C PRO A 394 3.81 -12.33 -14.32
N THR A 395 3.17 -11.98 -15.43
CA THR A 395 1.71 -11.92 -15.52
C THR A 395 1.07 -13.28 -15.75
N ARG A 396 -0.19 -13.42 -15.33
CA ARG A 396 -1.01 -14.61 -15.65
C ARG A 396 -1.55 -14.56 -17.09
N SER A 397 -1.47 -13.42 -17.77
CA SER A 397 -2.21 -13.11 -19.00
C SER A 397 -1.38 -13.14 -20.30
N GLY A 398 -0.09 -13.50 -20.27
CA GLY A 398 0.71 -13.67 -21.49
C GLY A 398 0.99 -12.39 -22.29
N GLY A 399 0.63 -11.21 -21.78
CA GLY A 399 0.96 -9.91 -22.38
C GLY A 399 2.41 -9.49 -22.10
N SER A 400 2.88 -8.43 -22.78
CA SER A 400 4.18 -7.81 -22.46
C SER A 400 4.16 -7.27 -21.03
N ASN A 401 5.23 -7.59 -20.30
CA ASN A 401 5.44 -7.16 -18.91
C ASN A 401 6.50 -6.06 -18.82
N ASN A 402 7.02 -5.59 -19.96
CA ASN A 402 8.03 -4.56 -20.04
C ASN A 402 7.34 -3.21 -20.21
N LEU A 403 7.67 -2.27 -19.32
CA LEU A 403 7.24 -0.88 -19.39
C LEU A 403 8.41 -0.04 -19.90
N TYR A 404 8.20 0.63 -21.02
CA TYR A 404 9.19 1.51 -21.61
C TYR A 404 8.95 2.95 -21.14
N PRO A 405 10.01 3.78 -20.98
CA PRO A 405 9.85 5.19 -20.63
C PRO A 405 8.86 5.95 -21.52
N GLY A 406 8.86 5.63 -22.83
CA GLY A 406 7.97 6.24 -23.82
C GLY A 406 6.48 5.97 -23.55
N ASP A 407 6.15 4.86 -22.87
CA ASP A 407 4.77 4.49 -22.56
C ASP A 407 4.14 5.44 -21.52
N LEU A 408 4.96 6.14 -20.72
CA LEU A 408 4.49 7.06 -19.69
C LEU A 408 4.27 8.49 -20.21
N ILE A 409 4.93 8.85 -21.33
CA ILE A 409 4.83 10.19 -21.94
C ILE A 409 3.37 10.60 -22.20
N PRO A 410 2.46 9.74 -22.72
CA PRO A 410 1.09 10.13 -22.97
C PRO A 410 0.32 10.66 -21.76
N PHE A 411 0.71 10.26 -20.55
CA PHE A 411 0.05 10.63 -19.31
C PHE A 411 0.57 11.95 -18.71
N THR A 412 1.57 12.58 -19.32
CA THR A 412 1.99 13.97 -19.05
C THR A 412 1.05 15.02 -19.67
N ARG A 413 -0.11 14.61 -20.20
CA ARG A 413 -1.21 15.50 -20.58
C ARG A 413 -1.95 16.09 -19.36
N ARG A 414 -1.61 15.59 -18.17
CA ARG A 414 -2.08 16.04 -16.87
C ARG A 414 -0.88 16.23 -15.96
N PRO A 415 -0.96 17.09 -14.93
CA PRO A 415 0.13 17.24 -13.97
C PRO A 415 0.44 15.89 -13.31
N ALA A 416 1.69 15.48 -13.37
CA ALA A 416 2.14 14.17 -12.92
C ALA A 416 3.40 14.27 -12.07
N PHE A 417 3.42 13.52 -10.97
CA PHE A 417 4.59 13.30 -10.14
C PHE A 417 5.00 11.84 -10.29
N PHE A 418 6.19 11.58 -10.83
CA PHE A 418 6.73 10.25 -11.03
C PHE A 418 7.74 9.91 -9.94
N ILE A 419 7.63 8.71 -9.38
CA ILE A 419 8.66 8.07 -8.56
C ILE A 419 9.00 6.76 -9.26
N ILE A 420 10.18 6.70 -9.88
CA ILE A 420 10.68 5.51 -10.57
C ILE A 420 11.79 4.90 -9.73
N ASP A 421 11.49 3.78 -9.09
CA ASP A 421 12.40 3.04 -8.22
C ASP A 421 12.87 1.77 -8.93
N SER A 422 14.05 1.86 -9.55
CA SER A 422 14.59 0.82 -10.42
C SER A 422 16.11 0.95 -10.55
N ASP A 423 16.79 -0.18 -10.70
CA ASP A 423 18.17 -0.27 -11.18
C ASP A 423 18.33 0.23 -12.63
N ASN A 424 17.22 0.60 -13.28
CA ASN A 424 17.16 1.20 -14.60
C ASN A 424 16.41 2.56 -14.62
N SER A 425 16.25 3.21 -13.45
CA SER A 425 15.46 4.44 -13.27
C SER A 425 15.91 5.59 -14.19
N ARG A 426 17.22 5.70 -14.46
CA ARG A 426 17.81 6.78 -15.28
C ARG A 426 17.32 6.82 -16.73
N SER A 427 16.83 5.71 -17.26
CA SER A 427 16.24 5.66 -18.60
C SER A 427 14.97 6.51 -18.72
N PHE A 428 14.27 6.73 -17.60
CA PHE A 428 13.06 7.53 -17.53
C PHE A 428 13.30 9.04 -17.54
N LYS A 429 14.58 9.48 -17.55
CA LYS A 429 14.93 10.89 -17.78
C LYS A 429 14.37 11.44 -19.09
N ILE A 430 14.18 10.57 -20.10
CA ILE A 430 13.62 10.95 -21.42
C ILE A 430 12.21 11.54 -21.33
N ILE A 431 11.47 11.29 -20.24
CA ILE A 431 10.16 11.92 -20.04
C ILE A 431 10.32 13.44 -19.92
N HIS A 432 11.39 13.90 -19.28
CA HIS A 432 11.69 15.33 -19.14
C HIS A 432 12.13 15.92 -20.49
N GLY A 433 11.40 16.92 -20.96
CA GLY A 433 11.53 17.51 -22.29
C GLY A 433 10.70 16.83 -23.38
N ALA A 434 10.08 15.69 -23.10
CA ALA A 434 9.21 14.97 -24.04
C ALA A 434 7.71 15.03 -23.66
N GLU A 435 7.37 15.80 -22.63
CA GLU A 435 6.00 15.93 -22.12
C GLU A 435 5.03 16.45 -23.20
N ARG A 436 3.76 16.05 -23.11
CA ARG A 436 2.72 16.32 -24.13
C ARG A 436 1.61 17.26 -23.66
N GLY A 437 1.81 17.97 -22.55
CA GLY A 437 0.88 19.01 -22.11
C GLY A 437 1.31 19.76 -20.86
N GLU A 438 1.59 19.02 -19.78
CA GLU A 438 1.99 19.56 -18.49
C GLU A 438 3.40 19.05 -18.15
N PRO A 439 4.29 19.90 -17.62
CA PRO A 439 5.60 19.46 -17.19
C PRO A 439 5.48 18.52 -15.97
N ALA A 440 6.40 17.58 -15.85
CA ALA A 440 6.32 16.54 -14.84
C ALA A 440 7.44 16.64 -13.79
N ALA A 441 7.11 16.33 -12.54
CA ALA A 441 8.09 16.13 -11.47
C ALA A 441 8.55 14.68 -11.49
N LEU A 442 9.86 14.42 -11.50
CA LEU A 442 10.42 13.08 -11.46
C LEU A 442 11.37 12.94 -10.28
N LEU A 443 11.19 11.87 -9.50
CA LEU A 443 12.19 11.32 -8.59
C LEU A 443 12.62 9.95 -9.11
N LEU A 444 13.92 9.79 -9.35
CA LEU A 444 14.54 8.58 -9.87
C LEU A 444 15.45 8.00 -8.78
N SER A 445 15.28 6.72 -8.47
CA SER A 445 16.12 6.03 -7.48
C SER A 445 17.59 5.96 -7.92
N PRO A 446 18.50 5.68 -6.99
CA PRO A 446 19.81 5.14 -7.33
C PRO A 446 19.68 3.89 -8.21
N LEU A 447 20.71 3.61 -9.02
CA LEU A 447 20.80 2.35 -9.76
C LEU A 447 21.18 1.18 -8.85
N ARG A 448 21.87 1.48 -7.73
CA ARG A 448 22.27 0.51 -6.73
C ARG A 448 21.99 1.01 -5.33
N PRO A 449 21.59 0.15 -4.39
CA PRO A 449 21.40 0.54 -3.01
C PRO A 449 22.75 0.64 -2.26
N THR A 450 22.68 1.14 -1.02
CA THR A 450 23.84 1.52 -0.21
C THR A 450 23.70 0.95 1.19
N PHE A 451 24.63 0.11 1.63
CA PHE A 451 24.59 -0.43 2.99
C PHE A 451 26.02 -0.55 3.54
N LYS A 452 26.18 -0.29 4.85
CA LYS A 452 27.46 -0.45 5.56
C LYS A 452 27.93 -1.91 5.59
N SER A 453 27.00 -2.86 5.69
CA SER A 453 27.27 -4.31 5.68
C SER A 453 26.50 -4.99 4.55
N GLN A 454 27.20 -5.63 3.61
CA GLN A 454 26.65 -6.21 2.39
C GLN A 454 26.14 -7.66 2.58
N SER A 455 25.36 -7.97 3.63
CA SER A 455 24.67 -9.26 3.68
C SER A 455 23.49 -9.27 2.70
N SER A 456 23.79 -9.58 1.44
CA SER A 456 22.88 -9.52 0.27
C SER A 456 21.59 -10.31 0.41
N THR A 457 21.52 -11.31 1.29
CA THR A 457 20.38 -12.23 1.42
C THR A 457 19.18 -11.68 2.21
N ASP A 458 19.39 -10.77 3.18
CA ASP A 458 18.31 -10.17 3.99
C ASP A 458 17.80 -8.84 3.41
N ILE A 459 18.62 -8.16 2.61
CA ILE A 459 18.34 -6.84 2.04
C ILE A 459 17.20 -6.91 1.02
N ALA A 460 17.19 -7.90 0.12
CA ALA A 460 16.15 -8.06 -0.90
C ALA A 460 14.75 -8.37 -0.31
N GLN A 461 14.69 -8.82 0.96
CA GLN A 461 13.42 -9.10 1.64
C GLN A 461 12.84 -7.85 2.32
N SER A 462 13.64 -6.80 2.52
CA SER A 462 13.28 -5.62 3.30
C SER A 462 12.64 -4.49 2.47
N GLY A 463 12.39 -4.75 1.18
CA GLY A 463 11.91 -3.75 0.21
C GLY A 463 13.01 -2.85 -0.32
N SER A 464 12.65 -1.90 -1.18
CA SER A 464 13.58 -0.92 -1.74
C SER A 464 14.05 0.07 -0.68
N GLN A 465 15.36 0.31 -0.67
CA GLN A 465 15.97 1.34 0.16
C GLN A 465 15.46 2.74 -0.19
N PHE A 466 15.30 3.04 -1.49
CA PHE A 466 14.85 4.36 -1.91
C PHE A 466 13.41 4.62 -1.46
N THR A 467 12.52 3.65 -1.66
CA THR A 467 11.16 3.70 -1.12
C THR A 467 11.16 3.84 0.41
N LEU A 468 12.03 3.11 1.13
CA LEU A 468 12.13 3.26 2.58
C LEU A 468 12.56 4.68 2.99
N PHE A 469 13.51 5.31 2.27
CA PHE A 469 13.88 6.70 2.52
C PHE A 469 12.71 7.66 2.33
N LEU A 470 11.92 7.50 1.26
CA LEU A 470 10.78 8.38 0.97
C LEU A 470 9.61 8.19 1.95
N THR A 471 9.49 7.01 2.57
CA THR A 471 8.37 6.66 3.45
C THR A 471 8.71 6.74 4.94
N SER A 472 9.97 6.51 5.30
CA SER A 472 10.46 6.44 6.68
C SER A 472 11.98 6.68 6.76
N PRO A 473 12.44 7.93 6.62
CA PRO A 473 13.85 8.27 6.41
C PRO A 473 14.79 7.77 7.50
N LEU A 474 14.44 7.90 8.78
CA LEU A 474 15.30 7.42 9.87
C LEU A 474 15.43 5.89 9.86
N ARG A 475 14.34 5.16 9.60
CA ARG A 475 14.40 3.70 9.43
C ARG A 475 15.37 3.32 8.30
N ALA A 476 15.32 4.06 7.18
CA ALA A 476 16.26 3.87 6.08
C ALA A 476 17.71 4.18 6.48
N CYS A 477 17.94 5.24 7.27
CA CYS A 477 19.26 5.59 7.80
C CYS A 477 19.82 4.47 8.67
N TRP A 478 19.03 3.97 9.63
CA TRP A 478 19.43 2.88 10.52
C TRP A 478 19.77 1.62 9.72
N GLN A 479 18.93 1.26 8.76
CA GLN A 479 19.18 0.10 7.90
C GLN A 479 20.45 0.29 7.05
N MET A 480 20.63 1.47 6.45
CA MET A 480 21.82 1.83 5.66
C MET A 480 23.09 1.71 6.51
N LEU A 481 23.05 2.19 7.74
CA LEU A 481 24.18 2.22 8.67
C LEU A 481 24.41 0.90 9.41
N GLY A 482 23.51 -0.08 9.26
CA GLY A 482 23.58 -1.37 9.97
C GLY A 482 23.36 -1.24 11.48
N LEU A 483 22.61 -0.23 11.92
CA LEU A 483 22.27 0.00 13.33
C LEU A 483 21.11 -0.91 13.75
N THR A 484 21.21 -1.51 14.93
CA THR A 484 20.14 -2.29 15.54
C THR A 484 19.44 -1.45 16.60
N VAL A 485 18.11 -1.32 16.52
CA VAL A 485 17.33 -0.66 17.56
C VAL A 485 17.22 -1.58 18.77
N SER A 486 17.85 -1.20 19.89
CA SER A 486 17.63 -1.84 21.19
C SER A 486 16.54 -1.11 21.98
N GLY A 487 15.91 -1.78 22.96
CA GLY A 487 14.81 -1.20 23.74
C GLY A 487 15.18 0.04 24.56
N ASP A 488 16.47 0.26 24.82
CA ASP A 488 17.00 1.37 25.62
C ASP A 488 17.34 2.63 24.79
N GLU A 489 17.12 2.60 23.46
CA GLU A 489 17.50 3.65 22.50
C GLU A 489 16.34 4.60 22.10
N VAL A 490 15.21 4.56 22.82
CA VAL A 490 14.03 5.40 22.48
C VAL A 490 14.40 6.89 22.43
N ASN A 491 15.17 7.38 23.41
CA ASN A 491 15.62 8.78 23.45
C ASN A 491 16.51 9.15 22.25
N VAL A 492 17.36 8.22 21.80
CA VAL A 492 18.24 8.45 20.63
C VAL A 492 17.41 8.64 19.36
N ILE A 493 16.35 7.84 19.20
CA ILE A 493 15.43 7.94 18.05
C ILE A 493 14.63 9.25 18.12
N GLU A 494 14.11 9.63 19.28
CA GLU A 494 13.36 10.88 19.46
C GLU A 494 14.21 12.12 19.18
N GLU A 495 15.46 12.15 19.65
CA GLU A 495 16.41 13.23 19.37
C GLU A 495 16.78 13.27 17.88
N ALA A 496 16.96 12.12 17.23
CA ALA A 496 17.21 12.05 15.80
C ALA A 496 16.01 12.55 14.97
N GLU A 497 14.78 12.23 15.39
CA GLU A 497 13.55 12.78 14.79
C GLU A 497 13.49 14.30 14.95
N SER A 498 13.89 14.83 16.11
CA SER A 498 13.96 16.29 16.33
C SER A 498 14.98 16.97 15.40
N ILE A 499 16.17 16.38 15.23
CA ILE A 499 17.19 16.88 14.29
C ILE A 499 16.63 16.93 12.86
N VAL A 500 16.00 15.84 12.40
CA VAL A 500 15.43 15.77 11.05
C VAL A 500 14.24 16.71 10.89
N SER A 501 13.37 16.83 11.89
CA SER A 501 12.22 17.73 11.85
C SER A 501 12.66 19.21 11.76
N ALA A 502 13.68 19.60 12.52
CA ALA A 502 14.26 20.94 12.45
C ALA A 502 14.87 21.22 11.07
N ALA A 503 15.60 20.25 10.50
CA ALA A 503 16.16 20.38 9.15
C ALA A 503 15.06 20.53 8.09
N TYR A 504 14.00 19.72 8.16
CA TYR A 504 12.86 19.82 7.26
C TYR A 504 12.15 21.17 7.34
N ALA A 505 11.95 21.71 8.55
CA ALA A 505 11.35 23.03 8.71
C ALA A 505 12.16 24.13 8.01
N GLU A 506 13.48 24.07 8.13
CA GLU A 506 14.40 25.02 7.49
C GLU A 506 14.43 24.87 5.96
N TRP A 507 14.59 23.65 5.46
CA TRP A 507 14.65 23.38 4.02
C TRP A 507 13.33 23.69 3.32
N GLU A 508 12.20 23.48 3.99
CA GLU A 508 10.88 23.82 3.47
C GLU A 508 10.72 25.34 3.31
N VAL A 509 11.20 26.14 4.26
CA VAL A 509 11.25 27.60 4.13
C VAL A 509 12.15 28.01 2.96
N ILE A 510 13.33 27.41 2.82
CA ILE A 510 14.25 27.69 1.70
C ILE A 510 13.58 27.40 0.35
N LEU A 511 12.96 26.22 0.20
CA LEU A 511 12.19 25.86 -1.00
C LEU A 511 11.04 26.85 -1.26
N CYS A 512 10.28 27.16 -0.22
CA CYS A 512 9.13 28.06 -0.30
C CYS A 512 9.52 29.54 -0.35
N THR A 513 10.79 29.91 -0.37
CA THR A 513 11.24 31.30 -0.56
C THR A 513 12.12 31.46 -1.79
N SER A 514 12.72 30.37 -2.29
CA SER A 514 13.59 30.36 -3.46
C SER A 514 12.95 31.02 -4.68
N THR A 515 13.77 31.81 -5.38
CA THR A 515 13.47 32.47 -6.65
C THR A 515 13.89 31.64 -7.86
N SER A 516 14.73 30.63 -7.66
CA SER A 516 15.22 29.70 -8.68
C SER A 516 14.47 28.37 -8.71
N LEU A 517 13.41 28.23 -7.91
CA LEU A 517 12.58 27.03 -7.88
C LEU A 517 11.80 26.89 -9.19
N ASP A 518 11.96 25.76 -9.86
CA ASP A 518 11.16 25.42 -11.03
C ASP A 518 9.65 25.41 -10.71
N LEU A 519 8.84 25.87 -11.66
CA LEU A 519 7.39 25.94 -11.53
C LEU A 519 6.76 24.59 -11.20
N VAL A 520 7.31 23.49 -11.73
CA VAL A 520 6.86 22.12 -11.44
C VAL A 520 6.90 21.85 -9.94
N TRP A 521 8.01 22.17 -9.29
CA TRP A 521 8.17 22.01 -7.84
C TRP A 521 7.25 22.97 -7.08
N GLY A 522 7.16 24.22 -7.53
CA GLY A 522 6.27 25.22 -6.92
C GLY A 522 4.79 24.78 -6.89
N GLN A 523 4.32 24.10 -7.94
CA GLN A 523 2.94 23.61 -8.04
C GLN A 523 2.63 22.44 -7.09
N VAL A 524 3.62 21.59 -6.79
CA VAL A 524 3.43 20.42 -5.91
C VAL A 524 3.76 20.72 -4.45
N LEU A 525 4.58 21.73 -4.17
CA LEU A 525 4.91 22.15 -2.80
C LEU A 525 3.69 22.63 -2.01
N SER A 526 2.59 23.05 -2.62
CA SER A 526 1.37 23.35 -1.84
C SER A 526 0.72 22.11 -1.22
N GLU A 527 0.99 20.93 -1.78
CA GLU A 527 0.40 19.66 -1.36
C GLU A 527 1.28 19.00 -0.29
N ALA A 528 0.72 18.72 0.89
CA ALA A 528 1.50 18.34 2.07
C ALA A 528 2.14 16.94 1.96
N LEU A 529 1.45 15.98 1.34
CA LEU A 529 1.97 14.62 1.16
C LEU A 529 3.14 14.62 0.15
N LEU A 530 3.01 15.36 -0.96
CA LEU A 530 4.09 15.49 -1.94
C LEU A 530 5.27 16.31 -1.40
N ARG A 531 5.01 17.42 -0.70
CA ARG A 531 6.04 18.23 -0.05
C ARG A 531 6.86 17.41 0.94
N ARG A 532 6.21 16.57 1.74
CA ARG A 532 6.89 15.61 2.63
C ARG A 532 7.81 14.66 1.87
N ILE A 533 7.37 14.10 0.74
CA ILE A 533 8.21 13.21 -0.09
C ILE A 533 9.43 13.96 -0.62
N ILE A 534 9.29 15.22 -1.02
CA ILE A 534 10.40 16.06 -1.52
C ILE A 534 11.45 16.30 -0.41
N LEU A 535 11.03 16.64 0.81
CA LEU A 535 11.95 16.86 1.94
C LEU A 535 12.71 15.57 2.30
N ARG A 536 12.01 14.43 2.29
CA ARG A 536 12.62 13.10 2.51
C ARG A 536 13.59 12.72 1.39
N PHE A 537 13.29 13.09 0.15
CA PHE A 537 14.20 12.92 -0.98
C PHE A 537 15.49 13.74 -0.81
N ILE A 538 15.39 14.99 -0.34
CA ILE A 538 16.57 15.84 -0.09
C ILE A 538 17.50 15.19 0.95
N LEU A 539 16.93 14.70 2.06
CA LEU A 539 17.70 13.97 3.08
C LEU A 539 18.35 12.71 2.51
N CYS A 540 17.59 11.90 1.76
CA CYS A 540 18.09 10.70 1.09
C CYS A 540 19.28 11.02 0.18
N ARG A 541 19.14 12.02 -0.69
CA ARG A 541 20.18 12.44 -1.63
C ARG A 541 21.43 12.90 -0.89
N CYS A 542 21.29 13.70 0.18
CA CYS A 542 22.45 14.20 0.93
C CYS A 542 23.19 13.08 1.67
N LEU A 543 22.47 12.20 2.37
CA LEU A 543 23.06 11.05 3.06
C LEU A 543 23.85 10.16 2.11
N LEU A 544 23.26 9.83 0.95
CA LEU A 544 23.89 8.99 -0.06
C LEU A 544 25.09 9.68 -0.74
N THR A 545 25.09 11.01 -0.83
CA THR A 545 26.20 11.78 -1.41
C THR A 545 27.45 11.69 -0.54
N TYR A 546 27.30 11.83 0.78
CA TYR A 546 28.44 11.86 1.70
C TYR A 546 28.80 10.50 2.30
N PHE A 547 28.00 9.46 2.06
CA PHE A 547 28.32 8.12 2.55
C PHE A 547 29.65 7.63 1.95
N ARG A 548 30.56 7.13 2.81
CA ARG A 548 31.89 6.67 2.42
C ARG A 548 31.81 5.40 1.56
N ARG A 549 32.46 5.41 0.38
CA ARG A 549 32.48 4.30 -0.58
C ARG A 549 33.77 4.26 -1.39
N GLU A 550 34.06 3.10 -1.96
CA GLU A 550 35.20 2.88 -2.88
C GLU A 550 34.81 2.97 -4.37
N ASP A 551 33.51 2.82 -4.70
CA ASP A 551 32.99 2.72 -6.08
C ASP A 551 32.57 4.06 -6.72
N GLU A 552 32.20 4.03 -8.01
CA GLU A 552 31.65 5.17 -8.78
C GLU A 552 30.50 5.88 -8.04
N LYS A 553 30.67 7.17 -7.77
CA LYS A 553 29.70 7.97 -6.99
C LYS A 553 28.31 8.02 -7.64
N ASP A 554 28.24 8.14 -8.96
CA ASP A 554 27.00 8.46 -9.64
C ASP A 554 25.94 7.36 -9.49
N GLU A 555 26.26 6.08 -9.68
CA GLU A 555 25.27 4.98 -9.68
C GLU A 555 24.43 4.89 -8.40
N TYR A 556 24.94 5.45 -7.31
CA TYR A 556 24.33 5.38 -5.99
C TYR A 556 23.51 6.61 -5.60
N LEU A 557 23.45 7.63 -6.45
CA LEU A 557 22.74 8.86 -6.16
C LEU A 557 21.35 8.88 -6.79
N PRO A 558 20.32 9.24 -6.01
CA PRO A 558 19.00 9.50 -6.56
C PRO A 558 19.02 10.82 -7.34
N LEU A 559 18.19 10.92 -8.36
CA LEU A 559 18.10 12.10 -9.23
C LEU A 559 16.68 12.65 -9.22
N CYS A 560 16.55 13.96 -9.42
CA CYS A 560 15.26 14.60 -9.66
C CYS A 560 15.29 15.41 -10.95
N LEU A 561 14.14 15.52 -11.62
CA LEU A 561 13.94 16.39 -12.76
C LEU A 561 12.61 17.13 -12.62
N PRO A 562 12.57 18.46 -12.82
CA PRO A 562 13.70 19.38 -12.97
C PRO A 562 14.64 19.37 -11.75
N GLN A 563 15.85 19.92 -11.86
CA GLN A 563 16.75 19.99 -10.70
C GLN A 563 16.16 20.87 -9.60
N LEU A 564 16.34 20.45 -8.34
CA LEU A 564 16.03 21.30 -7.18
C LEU A 564 17.08 22.42 -7.05
N PRO A 565 16.74 23.58 -6.45
CA PRO A 565 17.68 24.69 -6.27
C PRO A 565 18.96 24.29 -5.52
N ASP A 566 20.07 24.94 -5.86
CA ASP A 566 21.38 24.72 -5.22
C ASP A 566 21.35 24.93 -3.70
N SER A 567 20.45 25.79 -3.21
CA SER A 567 20.22 26.06 -1.79
C SER A 567 19.79 24.83 -0.99
N VAL A 568 19.27 23.78 -1.64
CA VAL A 568 18.95 22.48 -1.04
C VAL A 568 19.70 21.32 -1.73
N SER A 569 20.78 21.64 -2.43
CA SER A 569 21.72 20.62 -2.92
C SER A 569 22.48 19.97 -1.76
N PRO A 570 23.03 18.75 -1.94
CA PRO A 570 23.88 18.14 -0.92
C PRO A 570 25.05 19.03 -0.47
N GLY A 571 25.62 19.83 -1.38
CA GLY A 571 26.73 20.74 -1.08
C GLY A 571 26.32 22.08 -0.44
N SER A 572 25.05 22.29 -0.13
CA SER A 572 24.60 23.45 0.65
C SER A 572 24.93 23.25 2.12
N ASP A 573 25.55 24.27 2.74
CA ASP A 573 25.93 24.26 4.17
C ASP A 573 24.76 23.85 5.08
N VAL A 574 23.54 24.32 4.77
CA VAL A 574 22.34 24.04 5.55
C VAL A 574 21.93 22.56 5.49
N VAL A 575 22.07 21.93 4.33
CA VAL A 575 21.72 20.51 4.14
C VAL A 575 22.83 19.62 4.73
N GLN A 576 24.09 19.95 4.44
CA GLN A 576 25.26 19.24 4.95
C GLN A 576 25.31 19.28 6.49
N SER A 577 25.09 20.45 7.11
CA SER A 577 25.10 20.62 8.56
C SER A 577 24.06 19.75 9.27
N ALA A 578 22.86 19.61 8.72
CA ALA A 578 21.85 18.72 9.29
C ALA A 578 22.28 17.24 9.25
N VAL A 579 22.91 16.80 8.15
CA VAL A 579 23.42 15.43 8.03
C VAL A 579 24.62 15.20 8.96
N MET A 580 25.52 16.18 9.10
CA MET A 580 26.62 16.12 10.07
C MET A 580 26.09 15.97 11.51
N ARG A 581 25.13 16.81 11.92
CA ARG A 581 24.49 16.73 13.23
C ARG A 581 23.83 15.37 13.47
N LEU A 582 23.14 14.84 12.47
CA LEU A 582 22.53 13.51 12.55
C LEU A 582 23.61 12.42 12.70
N ALA A 583 24.69 12.47 11.91
CA ALA A 583 25.76 11.49 11.97
C ALA A 583 26.52 11.53 13.32
N GLU A 584 26.77 12.72 13.86
CA GLU A 584 27.37 12.92 15.19
C GLU A 584 26.49 12.36 16.30
N HIS A 585 25.20 12.70 16.27
CA HIS A 585 24.21 12.18 17.23
C HIS A 585 24.16 10.65 17.24
N LEU A 586 24.17 10.05 16.05
CA LEU A 586 24.17 8.60 15.87
C LEU A 586 25.56 7.96 16.05
N LYS A 587 26.60 8.74 16.32
CA LYS A 587 28.00 8.29 16.49
C LYS A 587 28.52 7.49 15.30
N VAL A 588 28.16 7.92 14.08
CA VAL A 588 28.53 7.29 12.81
C VAL A 588 29.20 8.28 11.85
N SER A 589 29.76 9.39 12.34
CA SER A 589 30.46 10.37 11.51
C SER A 589 31.61 9.77 10.70
N ASP A 590 32.20 8.67 11.18
CA ASP A 590 33.22 7.88 10.48
C ASP A 590 32.71 7.26 9.16
N CYS A 591 31.40 7.07 9.02
CA CYS A 591 30.76 6.51 7.83
C CYS A 591 30.58 7.54 6.71
N PHE A 592 30.88 8.83 6.96
CA PHE A 592 30.66 9.92 6.02
C PHE A 592 31.96 10.67 5.67
N TRP A 593 32.01 11.26 4.48
CA TRP A 593 33.08 12.13 3.99
C TRP A 593 32.52 13.52 3.77
N PHE A 594 32.60 14.38 4.78
CA PHE A 594 32.30 15.79 4.64
C PHE A 594 33.58 16.49 4.18
N ASP A 595 33.53 17.21 3.06
CA ASP A 595 34.64 18.05 2.64
C ASP A 595 34.83 19.13 3.71
N SER A 596 36.02 19.20 4.30
CA SER A 596 36.39 20.05 5.44
C SER A 596 36.75 21.47 5.04
#